data_AF-A0A524MUB6-F1
#
_entry.id   AF-A0A524MUB6-F1
#
_cell.length_a   1.000
_cell.length_b   1.000
_cell.length_c   1.000
_cell.angle_alpha   90.00
_cell.angle_beta   90.00
_cell.angle_gamma   90.00
#
_symmetry.space_group_name_H-M   'P 1'
#
loop_
_entity.id
_entity.type
_entity.pdbx_description
1 polymer ?
#
loop_
_entity_poly.entity_id
_entity_poly.type
_entity_poly.pdbx_seq_one_letter_code
_entity_poly.pdbx_strand_id
1 'polypeptide(L)'
;MLNDVSDQRTSERCESLRQRLAMTQTEFASLVGVSQAAVSQFESGSRSPGGRTSAFYDRLEAAIRSDVVTETIDGRTTTMPAHPWVRVIDPGDVGTLALPARLDWSPRMSSGWDYADEVHRREIYRIVVDVGDALDIEVFTDPDELLEWSLDLNVARRVQPAFDRLIERLAAVSSRA
;
A
#
# COMPACT_ATOMS: atom_id res chain seq x y z
N MET A 1 15.86 12.03 29.87
CA MET A 1 14.74 11.08 30.08
C MET A 1 13.46 11.47 29.31
N LEU A 2 13.50 12.42 28.35
CA LEU A 2 12.33 12.77 27.52
C LEU A 2 12.34 12.13 26.13
N ASN A 3 13.52 11.79 25.57
CA ASN A 3 13.62 11.11 24.26
C ASN A 3 13.18 9.64 24.29
N ASP A 4 13.35 8.96 25.43
CA ASP A 4 13.11 7.51 25.55
C ASP A 4 11.63 7.14 25.28
N VAL A 5 10.70 7.97 25.76
CA VAL A 5 9.25 7.75 25.58
C VAL A 5 8.81 8.11 24.16
N SER A 6 9.42 9.12 23.52
CA SER A 6 9.10 9.47 22.13
C SER A 6 9.67 8.46 21.14
N ASP A 7 10.86 7.94 21.39
CA ASP A 7 11.52 6.96 20.54
C ASP A 7 10.82 5.60 20.64
N GLN A 8 10.39 5.19 21.84
CA GLN A 8 9.60 3.97 22.04
C GLN A 8 8.23 4.02 21.34
N ARG A 9 7.54 5.17 21.36
CA ARG A 9 6.29 5.34 20.59
C ARG A 9 6.53 5.32 19.08
N THR A 10 7.68 5.81 18.62
CA THR A 10 8.05 5.82 17.21
C THR A 10 8.40 4.42 16.72
N SER A 11 9.08 3.63 17.56
CA SER A 11 9.47 2.26 17.23
C SER A 11 8.27 1.31 17.19
N GLU A 12 7.40 1.37 18.19
CA GLU A 12 6.11 0.64 18.23
C GLU A 12 5.23 0.99 17.03
N ARG A 13 5.22 2.27 16.63
CA ARG A 13 4.54 2.74 15.42
C ARG A 13 5.11 2.09 14.17
N CYS A 14 6.42 2.10 13.97
CA CYS A 14 7.06 1.54 12.78
C CYS A 14 6.74 0.04 12.64
N GLU A 15 6.87 -0.70 13.74
CA GLU A 15 6.60 -2.14 13.77
C GLU A 15 5.11 -2.43 13.50
N SER A 16 4.20 -1.70 14.15
CA SER A 16 2.76 -1.89 13.98
C SER A 16 2.32 -1.66 12.53
N LEU A 17 2.82 -0.62 11.87
CA LEU A 17 2.48 -0.32 10.48
C LEU A 17 2.95 -1.45 9.54
N ARG A 18 4.17 -1.98 9.73
CA ARG A 18 4.66 -3.14 8.98
C ARG A 18 3.80 -4.38 9.22
N GLN A 19 3.48 -4.68 10.48
CA GLN A 19 2.70 -5.86 10.83
C GLN A 19 1.29 -5.82 10.24
N ARG A 20 0.67 -4.62 10.14
CA ARG A 20 -0.64 -4.45 9.49
C ARG A 20 -0.64 -4.77 8.00
N LEU A 21 0.50 -4.65 7.33
CA LEU A 21 0.69 -5.10 5.94
C LEU A 21 1.12 -6.57 5.83
N ALA A 22 1.26 -7.27 6.97
CA ALA A 22 1.77 -8.64 7.04
C ALA A 22 3.13 -8.84 6.35
N MET A 23 4.01 -7.83 6.42
CA MET A 23 5.33 -7.85 5.78
C MET A 23 6.45 -8.18 6.76
N THR A 24 7.49 -8.84 6.28
CA THR A 24 8.79 -8.95 6.91
C THR A 24 9.53 -7.61 6.88
N GLN A 25 10.55 -7.43 7.73
CA GLN A 25 11.36 -6.21 7.70
C GLN A 25 12.06 -5.99 6.35
N THR A 26 12.42 -7.06 5.64
CA THR A 26 13.05 -6.97 4.31
C THR A 26 12.05 -6.46 3.28
N GLU A 27 10.87 -7.06 3.19
CA GLU A 27 9.84 -6.61 2.24
C GLU A 27 9.42 -5.17 2.53
N PHE A 28 9.25 -4.83 3.81
CA PHE A 28 8.88 -3.48 4.23
C PHE A 28 10.01 -2.47 3.96
N ALA A 29 11.28 -2.87 4.10
CA ALA A 29 12.41 -2.01 3.75
C ALA A 29 12.42 -1.69 2.24
N SER A 30 12.14 -2.67 1.39
CA SER A 30 11.97 -2.45 -0.05
C SER A 30 10.81 -1.49 -0.34
N LEU A 31 9.69 -1.64 0.36
CA LEU A 31 8.53 -0.75 0.24
C LEU A 31 8.84 0.71 0.62
N VAL A 32 9.61 0.92 1.69
CA VAL A 32 9.97 2.24 2.22
C VAL A 32 11.15 2.86 1.45
N GLY A 33 11.91 2.07 0.69
CA GLY A 33 13.12 2.51 -0.01
C GLY A 33 14.35 2.64 0.90
N VAL A 34 14.47 1.80 1.93
CA VAL A 34 15.61 1.77 2.88
C VAL A 34 16.18 0.36 3.01
N SER A 35 17.26 0.19 3.79
CA SER A 35 17.79 -1.15 4.09
C SER A 35 17.00 -1.83 5.21
N GLN A 36 16.98 -3.17 5.21
CA GLN A 36 16.38 -3.95 6.31
C GLN A 36 17.01 -3.58 7.67
N ALA A 37 18.33 -3.34 7.70
CA ALA A 37 19.02 -2.89 8.90
C ALA A 37 18.51 -1.53 9.42
N ALA A 38 18.13 -0.62 8.52
CA ALA A 38 17.52 0.65 8.90
C ALA A 38 16.14 0.44 9.52
N VAL A 39 15.28 -0.40 8.91
CA VAL A 39 13.98 -0.77 9.48
C VAL A 39 14.15 -1.39 10.88
N SER A 40 15.10 -2.31 11.04
CA SER A 40 15.38 -2.91 12.35
C SER A 40 15.80 -1.87 13.39
N GLN A 41 16.57 -0.85 13.02
CA GLN A 41 16.95 0.24 13.94
C GLN A 41 15.78 1.17 14.28
N PHE A 42 14.85 1.37 13.33
CA PHE A 42 13.62 2.11 13.57
C PHE A 42 12.71 1.38 14.54
N GLU A 43 12.48 0.08 14.31
CA GLU A 43 11.63 -0.78 15.15
C GLU A 43 12.22 -1.04 16.54
N SER A 44 13.54 -0.93 16.72
CA SER A 44 14.18 -1.02 18.03
C SER A 44 14.30 0.32 18.77
N GLY A 45 13.88 1.43 18.15
CA GLY A 45 14.06 2.79 18.69
C GLY A 45 15.51 3.26 18.73
N SER A 46 16.44 2.51 18.13
CA SER A 46 17.86 2.87 18.09
C SER A 46 18.15 4.02 17.12
N ARG A 47 17.22 4.28 16.19
CA ARG A 47 17.26 5.40 15.25
C ARG A 47 15.83 5.80 14.91
N SER A 48 15.57 7.08 14.72
CA SER A 48 14.26 7.56 14.25
C SER A 48 14.27 7.78 12.72
N PRO A 49 13.17 7.46 12.00
CA PRO A 49 13.04 7.79 10.59
C PRO A 49 13.00 9.32 10.40
N GLY A 50 13.66 9.82 9.35
CA GLY A 50 13.72 11.25 9.05
C GLY A 50 13.39 11.53 7.59
N GLY A 51 13.12 12.80 7.26
CA GLY A 51 12.85 13.25 5.90
C GLY A 51 11.75 12.44 5.21
N ARG A 52 12.04 11.97 4.00
CA ARG A 52 11.13 11.13 3.19
C ARG A 52 10.62 9.90 3.93
N THR A 53 11.48 9.21 4.68
CA THR A 53 11.08 7.99 5.40
C THR A 53 10.01 8.30 6.43
N SER A 54 10.13 9.41 7.17
CA SER A 54 9.08 9.84 8.10
C SER A 54 7.77 10.14 7.37
N ALA A 55 7.84 10.88 6.26
CA ALA A 55 6.67 11.22 5.46
C ALA A 55 5.97 9.99 4.87
N PHE A 56 6.73 8.94 4.50
CA PHE A 56 6.16 7.65 4.11
C PHE A 56 5.35 7.02 5.24
N TYR A 57 5.92 6.93 6.45
CA TYR A 57 5.21 6.39 7.62
C TYR A 57 3.95 7.22 7.95
N ASP A 58 4.00 8.54 7.80
CA ASP A 58 2.86 9.43 8.03
C ASP A 58 1.72 9.14 7.04
N ARG A 59 2.03 8.94 5.75
CA ARG A 59 1.05 8.55 4.73
C ARG A 59 0.48 7.16 4.98
N LEU A 60 1.33 6.19 5.33
CA LEU A 60 0.89 4.83 5.63
C LEU A 60 -0.03 4.79 6.85
N GLU A 61 0.26 5.58 7.88
CA GLU A 61 -0.58 5.69 9.07
C GLU A 61 -1.96 6.30 8.75
N ALA A 62 -2.01 7.26 7.82
CA ALA A 62 -3.28 7.82 7.35
C ALA A 62 -4.15 6.75 6.67
N ALA A 63 -3.57 5.95 5.76
CA ALA A 63 -4.27 4.85 5.08
C ALA A 63 -4.77 3.75 6.05
N ILE A 64 -4.08 3.60 7.17
CA ILE A 64 -4.41 2.58 8.19
C ILE A 64 -5.61 2.98 9.06
N ARG A 65 -6.00 4.26 9.07
CA ARG A 65 -7.16 4.76 9.86
C ARG A 65 -8.45 4.85 9.05
N SER A 66 -8.40 4.40 7.80
CA SER A 66 -9.43 4.53 6.77
C SER A 66 -10.68 3.68 7.01
N ASP A 67 -11.83 4.22 6.60
CA ASP A 67 -13.09 3.47 6.55
C ASP A 67 -13.09 2.53 5.33
N VAL A 68 -13.68 1.34 5.49
CA VAL A 68 -13.74 0.33 4.43
C VAL A 68 -15.17 -0.06 4.09
N VAL A 69 -15.43 -0.28 2.80
CA VAL A 69 -16.66 -0.93 2.34
C VAL A 69 -16.40 -2.43 2.30
N THR A 70 -17.24 -3.20 2.97
CA THR A 70 -17.18 -4.66 2.95
C THR A 70 -18.32 -5.20 2.10
N GLU A 71 -18.00 -6.07 1.17
CA GLU A 71 -18.98 -6.68 0.27
C GLU A 71 -18.78 -8.19 0.20
N THR A 72 -19.88 -8.92 0.06
CA THR A 72 -19.82 -10.36 -0.21
C THR A 72 -20.06 -10.61 -1.70
N ILE A 73 -19.05 -11.14 -2.39
CA ILE A 73 -19.11 -11.49 -3.80
C ILE A 73 -18.85 -12.98 -3.96
N ASP A 74 -19.78 -13.71 -4.55
CA ASP A 74 -19.70 -15.17 -4.72
C ASP A 74 -19.37 -15.92 -3.41
N GLY A 75 -19.90 -15.44 -2.29
CA GLY A 75 -19.66 -16.01 -0.96
C GLY A 75 -18.30 -15.68 -0.33
N ARG A 76 -17.48 -14.83 -0.98
CA ARG A 76 -16.23 -14.30 -0.43
C ARG A 76 -16.40 -12.85 -0.01
N THR A 77 -15.84 -12.51 1.13
CA THR A 77 -15.77 -11.12 1.59
C THR A 77 -14.62 -10.41 0.90
N THR A 78 -14.92 -9.29 0.25
CA THR A 78 -13.96 -8.36 -0.34
C THR A 78 -14.12 -7.02 0.38
N THR A 79 -13.00 -6.33 0.63
CA THR A 79 -12.99 -4.98 1.18
C THR A 79 -12.42 -4.00 0.16
N MET A 80 -13.03 -2.81 0.09
CA MET A 80 -12.63 -1.72 -0.79
C MET A 80 -12.51 -0.42 0.00
N PRO A 81 -11.66 0.54 -0.41
CA PRO A 81 -11.57 1.85 0.23
C PRO A 81 -12.92 2.58 0.18
N ALA A 82 -13.41 3.11 1.31
CA ALA A 82 -14.69 3.81 1.36
C ALA A 82 -14.60 5.30 1.02
N HIS A 83 -13.39 5.82 0.86
CA HIS A 83 -13.10 7.22 0.60
C HIS A 83 -11.93 7.34 -0.38
N PRO A 84 -11.70 8.52 -0.97
CA PRO A 84 -10.45 8.82 -1.65
C PRO A 84 -9.28 8.71 -0.68
N TRP A 85 -8.11 8.32 -1.19
CA TRP A 85 -6.86 8.31 -0.43
C TRP A 85 -5.82 9.16 -1.17
N VAL A 86 -4.64 9.26 -0.57
CA VAL A 86 -3.47 9.89 -1.20
C VAL A 86 -2.44 8.81 -1.46
N ARG A 87 -1.73 8.90 -2.59
CA ARG A 87 -0.62 8.02 -2.93
C ARG A 87 0.36 7.85 -1.76
N VAL A 88 0.50 6.62 -1.28
CA VAL A 88 1.46 6.27 -0.21
C VAL A 88 2.87 6.07 -0.76
N ILE A 89 3.00 5.31 -1.86
CA ILE A 89 4.28 5.01 -2.51
C ILE A 89 4.49 5.95 -3.70
N ASP A 90 5.54 6.77 -3.65
CA ASP A 90 5.93 7.59 -4.79
C ASP A 90 6.86 6.80 -5.73
N PRO A 91 6.62 6.75 -7.05
CA PRO A 91 7.49 6.07 -8.01
C PRO A 91 8.95 6.57 -7.98
N GLY A 92 9.18 7.83 -7.60
CA GLY A 92 10.52 8.38 -7.46
C GLY A 92 11.24 7.96 -6.16
N ASP A 93 10.52 7.39 -5.20
CA ASP A 93 11.04 7.06 -3.88
C ASP A 93 11.49 5.60 -3.76
N VAL A 94 11.00 4.72 -4.65
CA VAL A 94 11.25 3.28 -4.61
C VAL A 94 11.65 2.77 -5.98
N GLY A 95 12.84 2.15 -6.06
CA GLY A 95 13.28 1.48 -7.28
C GLY A 95 12.55 0.16 -7.47
N THR A 96 12.86 -0.83 -6.64
CA THR A 96 12.23 -2.15 -6.68
C THR A 96 11.52 -2.43 -5.36
N LEU A 97 10.21 -2.71 -5.40
CA LEU A 97 9.42 -3.08 -4.24
C LEU A 97 9.15 -4.59 -4.18
N ALA A 98 8.89 -5.06 -2.97
CA ALA A 98 8.34 -6.39 -2.72
C ALA A 98 6.86 -6.23 -2.31
N LEU A 99 6.01 -7.08 -2.86
CA LEU A 99 4.63 -7.19 -2.38
C LEU A 99 4.60 -8.11 -1.15
N PRO A 100 3.64 -7.95 -0.23
CA PRO A 100 3.37 -8.93 0.82
C PRO A 100 3.21 -10.34 0.21
N ALA A 101 3.71 -11.37 0.89
CA ALA A 101 3.70 -12.74 0.37
C ALA A 101 2.32 -13.26 -0.09
N ARG A 102 1.22 -12.73 0.48
CA ARG A 102 -0.15 -13.06 0.06
C ARG A 102 -0.56 -12.46 -1.29
N LEU A 103 0.11 -11.39 -1.72
CA LEU A 103 -0.08 -10.72 -3.01
C LEU A 103 0.95 -11.19 -4.04
N ASP A 104 2.13 -11.62 -3.60
CA ASP A 104 3.24 -12.03 -4.48
C ASP A 104 3.19 -13.50 -4.90
N TRP A 105 2.08 -13.92 -5.50
CA TRP A 105 1.88 -15.32 -5.94
C TRP A 105 2.38 -15.59 -7.37
N SER A 106 2.95 -14.59 -8.06
CA SER A 106 3.45 -14.72 -9.43
C SER A 106 4.92 -15.16 -9.44
N PRO A 107 5.24 -16.40 -9.87
CA PRO A 107 6.62 -16.91 -9.87
C PRO A 107 7.56 -16.19 -10.84
N ARG A 108 7.04 -15.28 -11.68
CA ARG A 108 7.79 -14.59 -12.73
C ARG A 108 8.61 -13.41 -12.22
N MET A 109 8.44 -13.00 -10.96
CA MET A 109 8.96 -11.74 -10.42
C MET A 109 9.96 -11.95 -9.26
N SER A 110 10.79 -13.00 -9.31
CA SER A 110 11.78 -13.28 -8.26
C SER A 110 12.80 -12.15 -8.02
N SER A 111 12.89 -11.17 -8.93
CA SER A 111 13.73 -9.97 -8.81
C SER A 111 13.02 -8.77 -8.16
N GLY A 112 11.75 -8.88 -7.80
CA GLY A 112 10.92 -7.77 -7.30
C GLY A 112 10.28 -6.93 -8.40
N TRP A 113 9.47 -5.95 -7.99
CA TRP A 113 8.66 -5.12 -8.87
C TRP A 113 9.28 -3.72 -9.03
N ASP A 114 9.72 -3.37 -10.23
CA ASP A 114 10.13 -1.99 -10.54
C ASP A 114 8.89 -1.07 -10.50
N TYR A 115 8.76 -0.22 -9.47
CA TYR A 115 7.58 0.63 -9.31
C TYR A 115 7.66 1.92 -10.13
N ALA A 116 8.83 2.26 -10.67
CA ALA A 116 8.97 3.36 -11.62
C ALA A 116 8.46 2.96 -13.01
N ASP A 117 8.50 1.67 -13.35
CA ASP A 117 7.93 1.12 -14.58
C ASP A 117 6.39 1.07 -14.52
N GLU A 118 5.74 1.72 -15.47
CA GLU A 118 4.27 1.78 -15.56
C GLU A 118 3.62 0.40 -15.79
N VAL A 119 4.25 -0.46 -16.61
CA VAL A 119 3.74 -1.81 -16.89
C VAL A 119 3.72 -2.64 -15.62
N HIS A 120 4.77 -2.52 -14.81
CA HIS A 120 4.82 -3.17 -13.50
C HIS A 120 3.80 -2.58 -12.52
N ARG A 121 3.61 -1.26 -12.48
CA ARG A 121 2.56 -0.64 -11.64
C ARG A 121 1.17 -1.11 -12.01
N ARG A 122 0.81 -1.11 -13.28
CA ARG A 122 -0.50 -1.61 -13.75
C ARG A 122 -0.72 -3.06 -13.31
N GLU A 123 0.31 -3.90 -13.40
CA GLU A 123 0.23 -5.28 -12.96
C GLU A 123 0.09 -5.41 -11.44
N ILE A 124 0.81 -4.59 -10.65
CA ILE A 124 0.60 -4.50 -9.20
C ILE A 124 -0.84 -4.10 -8.89
N TYR A 125 -1.39 -3.09 -9.56
CA TYR A 125 -2.73 -2.59 -9.29
C TYR A 125 -3.76 -3.69 -9.55
N ARG A 126 -3.59 -4.44 -10.65
CA ARG A 126 -4.42 -5.61 -10.95
C ARG A 126 -4.34 -6.67 -9.84
N ILE A 127 -3.14 -7.04 -9.41
CA ILE A 127 -2.93 -8.03 -8.34
C ILE A 127 -3.58 -7.57 -7.03
N VAL A 128 -3.35 -6.32 -6.66
CA VAL A 128 -3.82 -5.71 -5.42
C VAL A 128 -5.35 -5.61 -5.41
N VAL A 129 -5.97 -5.19 -6.51
CA VAL A 129 -7.44 -5.16 -6.61
C VAL A 129 -8.02 -6.58 -6.59
N ASP A 130 -7.38 -7.54 -7.25
CA ASP A 130 -7.88 -8.92 -7.31
C ASP A 130 -7.81 -9.65 -5.97
N VAL A 131 -6.69 -9.51 -5.26
CA VAL A 131 -6.34 -10.36 -4.11
C VAL A 131 -6.27 -9.59 -2.80
N GLY A 132 -5.98 -8.30 -2.87
CA GLY A 132 -5.81 -7.43 -1.71
C GLY A 132 -7.10 -7.06 -1.01
N ASP A 133 -6.90 -6.43 0.13
CA ASP A 133 -7.91 -5.73 0.90
C ASP A 133 -7.83 -4.22 0.66
N ALA A 134 -8.74 -3.47 1.27
CA ALA A 134 -8.76 -2.02 1.17
C ALA A 134 -7.43 -1.34 1.53
N LEU A 135 -6.71 -1.85 2.54
CA LEU A 135 -5.43 -1.28 2.94
C LEU A 135 -4.36 -1.51 1.87
N ASP A 136 -4.32 -2.69 1.25
CA ASP A 136 -3.40 -2.92 0.13
C ASP A 136 -3.70 -1.97 -1.03
N ILE A 137 -4.98 -1.78 -1.36
CA ILE A 137 -5.39 -0.88 -2.44
C ILE A 137 -4.89 0.54 -2.12
N GLU A 138 -5.13 1.05 -0.91
CA GLU A 138 -4.69 2.38 -0.52
C GLU A 138 -3.16 2.55 -0.52
N VAL A 139 -2.42 1.51 -0.16
CA VAL A 139 -0.95 1.57 -0.07
C VAL A 139 -0.27 1.43 -1.42
N PHE A 140 -0.70 0.45 -2.22
CA PHE A 140 -0.02 0.05 -3.45
C PHE A 140 -0.60 0.69 -4.71
N THR A 141 -1.67 1.48 -4.59
CA THR A 141 -2.26 2.17 -5.74
C THR A 141 -2.38 3.67 -5.50
N ASP A 142 -2.24 4.42 -6.59
CA ASP A 142 -2.63 5.80 -6.68
C ASP A 142 -4.06 5.90 -7.22
N PRO A 143 -4.94 6.68 -6.59
CA PRO A 143 -6.35 6.74 -6.99
C PRO A 143 -6.56 7.38 -8.37
N ASP A 144 -5.70 8.31 -8.79
CA ASP A 144 -5.80 8.98 -10.08
C ASP A 144 -5.33 8.05 -11.21
N GLU A 145 -4.19 7.36 -11.03
CA GLU A 145 -3.70 6.32 -11.95
C GLU A 145 -4.71 5.16 -12.04
N LEU A 146 -5.30 4.74 -10.91
CA LEU A 146 -6.31 3.68 -10.87
C LEU A 146 -7.58 4.08 -11.64
N LEU A 147 -8.01 5.33 -11.52
CA LEU A 147 -9.12 5.88 -12.30
C LEU A 147 -8.79 5.93 -13.79
N GLU A 148 -7.62 6.45 -14.15
CA GLU A 148 -7.13 6.56 -15.53
C GLU A 148 -7.07 5.19 -16.22
N TRP A 149 -6.53 4.18 -15.54
CA TRP A 149 -6.29 2.86 -16.13
C TRP A 149 -7.44 1.87 -15.92
N SER A 150 -8.54 2.30 -15.29
CA SER A 150 -9.65 1.43 -14.89
C SER A 150 -10.21 0.56 -16.03
N LEU A 151 -10.26 1.07 -17.26
CA LEU A 151 -10.75 0.32 -18.43
C LEU A 151 -9.75 -0.71 -18.98
N ASP A 152 -8.46 -0.49 -18.76
CA ASP A 152 -7.37 -1.37 -19.22
C ASP A 152 -6.97 -2.40 -18.16
N LEU A 153 -7.31 -2.14 -16.89
CA LEU A 153 -7.08 -3.06 -15.77
C LEU A 153 -8.02 -4.26 -15.87
N ASN A 154 -7.53 -5.33 -16.48
CA ASN A 154 -8.24 -6.61 -16.58
C ASN A 154 -8.29 -7.35 -15.23
N VAL A 155 -9.10 -6.84 -14.31
CA VAL A 155 -9.34 -7.45 -12.99
C VAL A 155 -10.25 -8.68 -13.12
N ALA A 156 -10.19 -9.56 -12.14
CA ALA A 156 -11.01 -10.76 -12.08
C ALA A 156 -12.50 -10.41 -12.10
N ARG A 157 -13.27 -11.09 -12.95
CA ARG A 157 -14.73 -10.90 -13.11
C ARG A 157 -15.49 -10.87 -11.79
N ARG A 158 -15.04 -11.63 -10.78
CA ARG A 158 -15.65 -11.64 -9.45
C ARG A 158 -15.50 -10.29 -8.72
N VAL A 159 -14.38 -9.60 -8.89
CA VAL A 159 -14.10 -8.34 -8.19
C VAL A 159 -14.67 -7.14 -8.97
N GLN A 160 -14.88 -7.29 -10.28
CA GLN A 160 -15.38 -6.22 -11.17
C GLN A 160 -16.51 -5.38 -10.58
N PRO A 161 -17.60 -5.95 -9.99
CA PRO A 161 -18.68 -5.10 -9.46
C PRO A 161 -18.24 -4.17 -8.33
N ALA A 162 -17.34 -4.63 -7.46
CA ALA A 162 -16.80 -3.82 -6.36
C ALA A 162 -15.79 -2.80 -6.88
N PHE A 163 -15.00 -3.18 -7.89
CA PHE A 163 -14.07 -2.29 -8.58
C PHE A 163 -14.81 -1.16 -9.30
N ASP A 164 -15.87 -1.44 -10.05
CA ASP A 164 -16.67 -0.43 -10.74
C ASP A 164 -17.22 0.61 -9.75
N ARG A 165 -17.75 0.17 -8.60
CA ARG A 165 -18.21 1.06 -7.51
C ARG A 165 -17.09 1.91 -6.91
N LEU A 166 -15.89 1.36 -6.79
CA LEU A 166 -14.72 2.10 -6.34
C LEU A 166 -14.37 3.20 -7.35
N ILE A 167 -14.33 2.88 -8.64
CA ILE A 167 -14.03 3.83 -9.72
C ILE A 167 -15.09 4.94 -9.79
N GLU A 168 -16.38 4.61 -9.69
CA GLU A 168 -17.47 5.59 -9.63
C GLU A 168 -17.29 6.56 -8.46
N ARG A 169 -16.88 6.05 -7.28
CA ARG A 169 -16.62 6.86 -6.09
C ARG A 169 -15.45 7.82 -6.29
N LEU A 170 -14.35 7.34 -6.86
CA LEU A 170 -13.16 8.15 -7.13
C LEU A 170 -13.47 9.26 -8.15
N ALA A 171 -14.16 8.91 -9.25
CA ALA A 171 -14.59 9.86 -10.26
C ALA A 171 -15.49 10.97 -9.68
N ALA A 172 -16.41 10.61 -8.77
CA ALA A 172 -17.30 11.56 -8.13
C ALA A 172 -16.55 12.61 -7.27
N VAL A 173 -15.40 12.27 -6.71
CA VAL A 173 -14.57 13.21 -5.95
C VAL A 173 -13.70 14.07 -6.86
N SER A 174 -13.07 13.46 -7.88
CA SER A 174 -12.26 14.19 -8.86
C SER A 174 -13.08 15.29 -9.56
N SER A 175 -14.35 15.02 -9.88
CA SER A 175 -15.26 16.02 -10.48
C SER A 175 -15.65 17.21 -9.59
N ARG A 176 -15.32 17.19 -8.30
CA ARG A 176 -15.66 18.24 -7.31
C ARG A 176 -14.48 19.14 -6.92
N ALA A 177 -13.26 18.78 -7.32
CA ALA A 177 -12.03 19.51 -7.05
C ALA A 177 -11.74 20.52 -8.18
#